data_AF-A0A5C2AUU1-F1
#
_entry.id   AF-A0A5C2AUU1-F1
#
_cell.length_a   1.000
_cell.length_b   1.000
_cell.length_c   1.000
_cell.angle_alpha   90.00
_cell.angle_beta   90.00
_cell.angle_gamma   90.00
#
_symmetry.space_group_name_H-M   'P 1'
#
loop_
_entity.id
_entity.type
_entity.pdbx_description
1 polymer ?
#
loop_
_entity_poly.entity_id
_entity_poly.type
_entity_poly.pdbx_seq_one_letter_code
_entity_poly.pdbx_strand_id
1 'polypeptide(L)'
;MDDLSPSDLKVILHSKRANMYYLEYCRVMQKDGRVLYLTEADKENLYFNIPIANTTVLMLGNGTSITQAAMRMLSQAGVLVGFCGGGGTPLHMACEVEWFTPQSEYRPTEYLQGWLSFWFDDEKRLAAAKQFQNARIDYLQRVWRSDRELTLEKFNLQDEVIKQSLDTFHQRTEAASKPADLLLTEAQLTKALYKYAANNTGKEGFTRQHQPDKKCTDKANDFLNHGNYLAYGLAASCLWVLGIPHGFAVMHGKTRRGALVFDVADLIKDAIVLPWAFVCAKENASEQEFRQQILQAFIEHKALDFMFDTVKHVALPGKEEEEREAHQL
;
A
#
# COMPACT_ATOMS: atom_id res chain seq x y z
N MET A 1 32.26 9.60 -3.81
CA MET A 1 31.27 8.82 -3.04
C MET A 1 30.64 9.84 -2.12
N ASP A 2 29.53 10.43 -2.53
CA ASP A 2 28.82 11.31 -1.63
C ASP A 2 28.24 10.48 -0.48
N ASP A 3 28.49 10.93 0.74
CA ASP A 3 27.97 10.30 1.94
C ASP A 3 26.44 10.45 1.94
N LEU A 4 25.73 9.33 1.84
CA LEU A 4 24.28 9.29 2.03
C LEU A 4 23.92 9.96 3.36
N SER A 5 22.93 10.85 3.35
CA SER A 5 22.50 11.50 4.59
C SER A 5 22.00 10.43 5.59
N PRO A 6 22.16 10.65 6.91
CA PRO A 6 21.60 9.74 7.92
C PRO A 6 20.09 9.52 7.78
N SER A 7 19.37 10.48 7.18
CA SER A 7 17.94 10.37 6.88
C SER A 7 17.69 9.42 5.70
N ASP A 8 18.47 9.50 4.63
CA ASP A 8 18.35 8.60 3.48
C ASP A 8 18.71 7.16 3.84
N LEU A 9 19.73 6.97 4.68
CA LEU A 9 20.05 5.65 5.23
C LEU A 9 18.87 5.08 6.04
N LYS A 10 18.16 5.89 6.82
CA LYS A 10 16.96 5.45 7.54
C LYS A 10 15.81 5.08 6.61
N VAL A 11 15.61 5.81 5.51
CA VAL A 11 14.61 5.48 4.48
C VAL A 11 14.94 4.13 3.84
N ILE A 12 16.17 3.96 3.39
CA ILE A 12 16.65 2.70 2.79
C ILE A 12 16.49 1.53 3.78
N LEU A 13 16.88 1.71 5.04
CA LEU A 13 16.74 0.65 6.04
C LEU A 13 15.27 0.31 6.33
N HIS A 14 14.37 1.28 6.34
CA HIS A 14 12.93 1.01 6.50
C HIS A 14 12.34 0.33 5.26
N SER A 15 12.79 0.69 4.05
CA SER A 15 12.28 0.12 2.82
C SER A 15 12.68 -1.34 2.61
N LYS A 16 13.77 -1.80 3.24
CA LYS A 16 14.20 -3.21 3.23
C LYS A 16 13.53 -4.11 4.26
N ARG A 17 12.64 -3.57 5.10
CA ARG A 17 11.90 -4.39 6.06
C ARG A 17 10.93 -5.31 5.34
N ALA A 18 10.97 -6.60 5.69
CA ALA A 18 10.21 -7.64 4.99
C ALA A 18 8.85 -7.94 5.64
N ASN A 19 8.67 -7.63 6.91
CA ASN A 19 7.52 -8.15 7.66
C ASN A 19 6.39 -7.13 7.78
N MET A 20 5.18 -7.60 7.52
CA MET A 20 3.94 -6.97 7.95
C MET A 20 3.06 -8.01 8.61
N TYR A 21 2.43 -7.64 9.73
CA TYR A 21 1.57 -8.54 10.48
C TYR A 21 0.12 -8.07 10.37
N TYR A 22 -0.77 -9.00 10.06
CA TYR A 22 -2.21 -8.85 10.26
C TYR A 22 -2.60 -9.86 11.34
N LEU A 23 -3.06 -9.37 12.49
CA LEU A 23 -3.37 -10.20 13.64
C LEU A 23 -4.85 -10.10 14.00
N GLU A 24 -5.43 -11.23 14.39
CA GLU A 24 -6.76 -11.34 14.98
C GLU A 24 -6.69 -12.27 16.21
N TYR A 25 -7.65 -12.11 17.11
CA TYR A 25 -7.87 -12.99 18.27
C TYR A 25 -6.59 -13.23 19.10
N CYS A 26 -5.83 -12.16 19.37
CA CYS A 26 -4.58 -12.25 20.10
C CYS A 26 -4.28 -11.01 20.95
N ARG A 27 -3.36 -11.15 21.89
CA ARG A 27 -2.88 -10.07 22.76
C ARG A 27 -1.44 -9.74 22.44
N VAL A 28 -1.17 -8.52 21.98
CA VAL A 28 0.17 -8.01 21.71
C VAL A 28 0.76 -7.39 22.98
N MET A 29 1.91 -7.90 23.42
CA MET A 29 2.51 -7.47 24.67
C MET A 29 4.04 -7.50 24.65
N GLN A 30 4.63 -6.76 25.58
CA GLN A 30 6.05 -6.88 25.87
C GLN A 30 6.28 -8.01 26.87
N LYS A 31 7.22 -8.91 26.58
CA LYS A 31 7.70 -9.93 27.51
C LYS A 31 9.18 -10.18 27.27
N ASP A 32 9.97 -10.23 28.34
CA ASP A 32 11.43 -10.46 28.30
C ASP A 32 12.17 -9.55 27.30
N GLY A 33 11.83 -8.25 27.30
CA GLY A 33 12.44 -7.26 26.41
C GLY A 33 12.09 -7.42 24.92
N ARG A 34 11.12 -8.27 24.58
CA ARG A 34 10.66 -8.51 23.20
C ARG A 34 9.19 -8.16 23.06
N VAL A 35 8.77 -7.83 21.84
CA VAL A 35 7.35 -7.73 21.49
C VAL A 35 6.91 -9.08 20.93
N LEU A 36 5.79 -9.59 21.44
CA LEU A 36 5.19 -10.84 21.00
C LEU A 36 3.66 -10.71 20.93
N TYR A 37 3.01 -11.65 20.27
CA TYR A 37 1.57 -11.84 20.37
C TYR A 37 1.25 -13.20 20.99
N LEU A 38 0.22 -13.20 21.83
CA LEU A 38 -0.31 -14.37 22.52
C LEU A 38 -1.66 -14.73 21.91
N THR A 39 -1.79 -15.96 21.40
CA THR A 39 -3.08 -16.55 21.06
C THR A 39 -3.50 -17.54 22.14
N GLU A 40 -4.75 -17.42 22.60
CA GLU A 40 -5.33 -18.34 23.58
C GLU A 40 -5.80 -19.59 22.83
N ALA A 41 -5.30 -20.77 23.25
CA ALA A 41 -5.76 -22.05 22.75
C ALA A 41 -6.21 -22.93 23.94
N ASP A 42 -7.06 -23.92 23.68
CA ASP A 42 -7.74 -24.72 24.71
C ASP A 42 -6.80 -25.41 25.71
N LYS A 43 -5.54 -25.65 25.33
CA LYS A 43 -4.58 -26.41 26.13
C LYS A 43 -3.38 -25.60 26.59
N GLU A 44 -2.78 -24.79 25.72
CA GLU A 44 -1.60 -23.99 26.05
C GLU A 44 -1.61 -22.64 25.32
N ASN A 45 -1.11 -21.63 26.03
CA ASN A 45 -0.89 -20.30 25.47
C ASN A 45 0.27 -20.33 24.45
N LEU A 46 0.00 -19.95 23.21
CA LEU A 46 1.03 -19.88 22.17
C LEU A 46 1.57 -18.45 22.06
N TYR A 47 2.90 -18.34 22.20
CA TYR A 47 3.62 -17.06 22.12
C TYR A 47 4.43 -16.98 20.83
N PHE A 48 4.22 -15.92 20.06
CA PHE A 48 4.88 -15.70 18.79
C PHE A 48 5.65 -14.39 18.79
N ASN A 49 6.94 -14.43 18.48
CA ASN A 49 7.81 -13.25 18.48
C ASN A 49 7.52 -12.32 17.29
N ILE A 50 7.51 -11.00 17.53
CA ILE A 50 7.47 -9.98 16.48
C ILE A 50 8.88 -9.34 16.38
N PRO A 51 9.64 -9.60 15.30
CA PRO A 51 10.96 -9.03 15.09
C PRO A 51 10.86 -7.57 14.65
N ILE A 52 10.60 -6.66 15.59
CA ILE A 52 10.24 -5.25 15.34
C ILE A 52 11.22 -4.48 14.44
N ALA A 53 12.50 -4.85 14.40
CA ALA A 53 13.50 -4.21 13.53
C ALA A 53 13.29 -4.52 12.04
N ASN A 54 12.65 -5.66 11.72
CA ASN A 54 12.33 -6.07 10.35
C ASN A 54 10.82 -5.95 10.04
N THR A 55 10.06 -5.29 10.91
CA THR A 55 8.61 -5.11 10.75
C THR A 55 8.29 -3.67 10.33
N THR A 56 7.50 -3.51 9.28
CA THR A 56 7.06 -2.19 8.81
C THR A 56 5.75 -1.78 9.50
N VAL A 57 4.79 -2.72 9.56
CA VAL A 57 3.43 -2.45 10.05
C VAL A 57 2.88 -3.63 10.85
N LEU A 58 2.12 -3.31 11.88
CA LEU A 58 1.28 -4.21 12.65
C LEU A 58 -0.18 -3.79 12.54
N MET A 59 -1.01 -4.60 11.87
CA MET A 59 -2.46 -4.41 11.77
C MET A 59 -3.19 -5.30 12.78
N LEU A 60 -4.08 -4.67 13.53
CA LEU A 60 -4.82 -5.26 14.64
C LEU A 60 -6.31 -5.31 14.27
N GLY A 61 -6.76 -6.50 13.89
CA GLY A 61 -8.14 -6.78 13.49
C GLY A 61 -9.02 -7.22 14.67
N ASN A 62 -10.04 -8.05 14.39
CA ASN A 62 -11.01 -8.48 15.39
C ASN A 62 -10.36 -9.23 16.57
N GLY A 63 -10.86 -8.97 17.79
CA GLY A 63 -10.42 -9.69 18.99
C GLY A 63 -8.97 -9.41 19.41
N THR A 64 -8.39 -8.31 18.96
CA THR A 64 -7.02 -7.92 19.33
C THR A 64 -6.97 -6.97 20.52
N SER A 65 -5.83 -6.97 21.21
CA SER A 65 -5.46 -5.91 22.16
C SER A 65 -3.96 -5.70 22.14
N ILE A 66 -3.51 -4.52 22.59
CA ILE A 66 -2.09 -4.19 22.68
C ILE A 66 -1.80 -3.40 23.96
N THR A 67 -0.68 -3.73 24.60
CA THR A 67 -0.24 -3.01 25.82
C THR A 67 0.56 -1.76 25.49
N GLN A 68 0.53 -0.77 26.37
CA GLN A 68 1.34 0.45 26.25
C GLN A 68 2.84 0.14 26.13
N ALA A 69 3.32 -0.88 26.84
CA ALA A 69 4.73 -1.28 26.80
C ALA A 69 5.14 -1.81 25.41
N ALA A 70 4.26 -2.56 24.74
CA ALA A 70 4.47 -2.98 23.35
C ALA A 70 4.45 -1.77 22.40
N MET A 71 3.49 -0.85 22.56
CA MET A 71 3.44 0.39 21.76
C MET A 71 4.72 1.21 21.87
N ARG A 72 5.32 1.31 23.06
CA ARG A 72 6.59 2.02 23.27
C ARG A 72 7.72 1.39 22.45
N MET A 73 7.88 0.07 22.50
CA MET A 73 8.93 -0.64 21.74
C MET A 73 8.71 -0.55 20.22
N LEU A 74 7.47 -0.71 19.76
CA LEU A 74 7.11 -0.58 18.35
C LEU A 74 7.40 0.83 17.83
N SER A 75 7.04 1.86 18.60
CA SER A 75 7.31 3.26 18.29
C SER A 75 8.80 3.56 18.15
N GLN A 76 9.62 3.08 19.09
CA GLN A 76 11.09 3.22 19.04
C GLN A 76 11.72 2.54 17.82
N ALA A 77 11.10 1.45 17.35
CA ALA A 77 11.53 0.76 16.15
C ALA A 77 10.91 1.35 14.87
N GLY A 78 10.10 2.40 14.93
CA GLY A 78 9.44 2.98 13.75
C GLY A 78 8.38 2.08 13.12
N VAL A 79 7.79 1.14 13.88
CA VAL A 79 6.70 0.28 13.41
C VAL A 79 5.37 0.99 13.55
N LEU A 80 4.63 1.11 12.45
CA LEU A 80 3.26 1.64 12.50
C LEU A 80 2.31 0.58 13.06
N VAL A 81 1.37 1.02 13.89
CA VAL A 81 0.29 0.17 14.40
C VAL A 81 -1.02 0.69 13.84
N GLY A 82 -1.80 -0.16 13.17
CA GLY A 82 -3.10 0.19 12.63
C GLY A 82 -4.18 -0.68 13.25
N PHE A 83 -5.28 -0.10 13.74
CA PHE A 83 -6.48 -0.87 14.03
C PHE A 83 -7.34 -0.95 12.77
N CYS A 84 -7.88 -2.12 12.45
CA CYS A 84 -8.74 -2.35 11.29
C CYS A 84 -9.93 -3.25 11.66
N GLY A 85 -10.98 -3.29 10.85
CA GLY A 85 -12.03 -4.30 11.03
C GLY A 85 -11.56 -5.68 10.54
N GLY A 86 -12.23 -6.74 11.00
CA GLY A 86 -11.91 -8.10 10.58
C GLY A 86 -12.36 -8.43 9.16
N GLY A 87 -11.67 -9.38 8.51
CA GLY A 87 -11.97 -9.82 7.14
C GLY A 87 -11.89 -8.70 6.10
N GLY A 88 -11.08 -7.68 6.35
CA GLY A 88 -10.96 -6.50 5.47
C GLY A 88 -12.17 -5.56 5.48
N THR A 89 -13.02 -5.62 6.51
CA THR A 89 -14.11 -4.66 6.68
C THR A 89 -13.62 -3.36 7.36
N PRO A 90 -14.15 -2.18 7.02
CA PRO A 90 -13.74 -0.92 7.65
C PRO A 90 -14.04 -0.88 9.16
N LEU A 91 -13.28 -0.10 9.93
CA LEU A 91 -13.66 0.23 11.31
C LEU A 91 -14.95 1.08 11.35
N HIS A 92 -15.80 0.81 12.34
CA HIS A 92 -17.04 1.56 12.53
C HIS A 92 -16.85 2.94 13.17
N MET A 93 -15.78 3.14 13.96
CA MET A 93 -15.49 4.39 14.68
C MET A 93 -14.15 5.02 14.26
N ALA A 94 -13.80 4.93 12.98
CA ALA A 94 -12.57 5.51 12.42
C ALA A 94 -12.61 5.53 10.87
N CYS A 95 -11.44 5.62 10.23
CA CYS A 95 -11.25 5.33 8.81
C CYS A 95 -11.29 3.81 8.54
N GLU A 96 -10.88 3.34 7.34
CA GLU A 96 -10.68 1.89 7.12
C GLU A 96 -9.63 1.31 8.07
N VAL A 97 -8.56 2.06 8.32
CA VAL A 97 -7.54 1.77 9.33
C VAL A 97 -7.28 3.04 10.15
N GLU A 98 -7.27 2.92 11.48
CA GLU A 98 -6.82 4.00 12.36
C GLU A 98 -5.34 3.80 12.70
N TRP A 99 -4.50 4.70 12.21
CA TRP A 99 -3.05 4.59 12.33
C TRP A 99 -2.50 5.31 13.57
N PHE A 100 -1.82 4.56 14.43
CA PHE A 100 -0.93 5.09 15.46
C PHE A 100 0.48 5.18 14.90
N THR A 101 0.89 6.42 14.61
CA THR A 101 2.21 6.73 14.06
C THR A 101 3.18 7.14 15.17
N PRO A 102 4.44 6.65 15.15
CA PRO A 102 5.44 7.06 16.14
C PRO A 102 5.65 8.58 16.13
N GLN A 103 5.58 9.21 17.32
CA GLN A 103 5.65 10.68 17.46
C GLN A 103 7.01 11.20 17.95
N SER A 104 7.78 10.36 18.64
CA SER A 104 9.09 10.77 19.21
C SER A 104 10.26 10.56 18.24
N GLU A 105 10.00 10.00 17.07
CA GLU A 105 10.97 9.79 16.00
C GLU A 105 10.87 10.94 14.99
N TYR A 106 11.69 11.98 15.18
CA TYR A 106 11.69 13.16 14.29
C TYR A 106 11.86 12.75 12.82
N ARG A 107 11.07 13.37 11.95
CA ARG A 107 11.01 13.11 10.51
C ARG A 107 11.62 14.27 9.72
N PRO A 108 12.12 14.02 8.50
CA PRO A 108 12.53 15.09 7.59
C PRO A 108 11.38 16.07 7.36
N THR A 109 11.69 17.36 7.29
CA THR A 109 10.69 18.42 7.12
C THR A 109 10.58 18.90 5.69
N GLU A 110 11.61 18.66 4.86
CA GLU A 110 11.68 19.14 3.48
C GLU A 110 10.53 18.60 2.61
N TYR A 111 10.15 17.32 2.77
CA TYR A 111 9.06 16.74 2.00
C TYR A 111 7.70 17.29 2.45
N LEU A 112 7.51 17.54 3.75
CA LEU A 112 6.30 18.19 4.25
C LEU A 112 6.18 19.63 3.71
N GLN A 113 7.27 20.40 3.75
CA GLN A 113 7.32 21.75 3.22
C GLN A 113 7.04 21.77 1.71
N GLY A 114 7.66 20.86 0.96
CA GLY A 114 7.40 20.62 -0.45
C GLY A 114 5.92 20.32 -0.71
N TRP A 115 5.34 19.38 0.03
CA TRP A 115 3.93 19.01 -0.10
C TRP A 115 2.99 20.21 0.14
N LEU A 116 3.19 20.94 1.24
CA LEU A 116 2.35 22.08 1.60
C LEU A 116 2.53 23.29 0.67
N SER A 117 3.65 23.39 -0.04
CA SER A 117 3.90 24.47 -1.00
C SER A 117 2.94 24.46 -2.19
N PHE A 118 2.39 23.29 -2.53
CA PHE A 118 1.47 23.13 -3.66
C PHE A 118 0.05 22.70 -3.26
N TRP A 119 -0.14 22.05 -2.11
CA TRP A 119 -1.41 21.35 -1.82
C TRP A 119 -2.66 22.25 -1.77
N PHE A 120 -2.49 23.51 -1.37
CA PHE A 120 -3.58 24.49 -1.31
C PHE A 120 -3.99 25.05 -2.68
N ASP A 121 -3.19 24.81 -3.72
CA ASP A 121 -3.44 25.20 -5.10
C ASP A 121 -4.11 24.04 -5.84
N ASP A 122 -5.34 24.25 -6.33
CA ASP A 122 -6.14 23.20 -6.96
C ASP A 122 -5.53 22.71 -8.29
N GLU A 123 -4.86 23.58 -9.06
CA GLU A 123 -4.22 23.22 -10.33
C GLU A 123 -2.96 22.39 -10.07
N LYS A 124 -2.12 22.82 -9.13
CA LYS A 124 -0.92 22.06 -8.76
C LYS A 124 -1.27 20.73 -8.11
N ARG A 125 -2.32 20.69 -7.29
CA ARG A 125 -2.80 19.44 -6.69
C ARG A 125 -3.34 18.49 -7.75
N LEU A 126 -4.03 18.98 -8.77
CA LEU A 126 -4.44 18.17 -9.92
C LEU A 126 -3.23 17.65 -10.71
N ALA A 127 -2.21 18.49 -10.91
CA ALA A 127 -0.97 18.06 -11.57
C ALA A 127 -0.28 16.93 -10.78
N ALA A 128 -0.18 17.05 -9.46
CA ALA A 128 0.32 15.99 -8.59
C ALA A 128 -0.52 14.70 -8.70
N ALA A 129 -1.85 14.81 -8.73
CA ALA A 129 -2.74 13.65 -8.92
C ALA A 129 -2.51 12.95 -10.27
N LYS A 130 -2.26 13.71 -11.36
CA LYS A 130 -1.89 13.14 -12.66
C LYS A 130 -0.54 12.42 -12.60
N GLN A 131 0.45 12.97 -11.88
CA GLN A 131 1.75 12.30 -11.67
C GLN A 131 1.58 10.95 -10.95
N PHE A 132 0.75 10.89 -9.90
CA PHE A 132 0.43 9.62 -9.23
C PHE A 132 -0.21 8.60 -10.18
N GLN A 133 -1.17 9.03 -11.01
CA GLN A 133 -1.83 8.15 -11.97
C GLN A 133 -0.88 7.65 -13.07
N ASN A 134 0.03 8.49 -13.56
CA ASN A 134 1.06 8.06 -14.50
C ASN A 134 2.04 7.07 -13.85
N ALA A 135 2.55 7.40 -12.66
CA ALA A 135 3.45 6.53 -11.91
C ALA A 135 2.84 5.15 -11.61
N ARG A 136 1.54 5.10 -11.29
CA ARG A 136 0.78 3.84 -11.14
C ARG A 136 0.85 2.98 -12.41
N ILE A 137 0.62 3.56 -13.58
CA ILE A 137 0.65 2.81 -14.84
C ILE A 137 2.07 2.37 -15.20
N ASP A 138 3.05 3.25 -15.01
CA ASP A 138 4.46 2.92 -15.25
C ASP A 138 4.90 1.74 -14.38
N TYR A 139 4.49 1.74 -13.10
CA TYR A 139 4.76 0.64 -12.18
C TYR A 139 4.05 -0.65 -12.58
N LEU A 140 2.76 -0.59 -12.95
CA LEU A 140 2.01 -1.74 -13.45
C LEU A 140 2.68 -2.35 -14.67
N GLN A 141 3.05 -1.53 -15.65
CA GLN A 141 3.74 -1.98 -16.85
C GLN A 141 5.10 -2.59 -16.52
N ARG A 142 5.86 -2.01 -15.58
CA ARG A 142 7.14 -2.56 -15.14
C ARG A 142 6.96 -3.95 -14.54
N VAL A 143 6.06 -4.09 -13.56
CA VAL A 143 5.80 -5.34 -12.83
C VAL A 143 5.32 -6.43 -13.77
N TRP A 144 4.26 -6.18 -14.55
CA TRP A 144 3.68 -7.19 -15.44
C TRP A 144 4.63 -7.61 -16.57
N ARG A 145 5.61 -6.77 -16.93
CA ARG A 145 6.63 -7.10 -17.92
C ARG A 145 7.75 -7.97 -17.35
N SER A 146 8.15 -7.75 -16.11
CA SER A 146 9.30 -8.44 -15.50
C SER A 146 8.91 -9.68 -14.69
N ASP A 147 7.67 -9.76 -14.20
CA ASP A 147 7.21 -10.87 -13.37
C ASP A 147 6.89 -12.10 -14.21
N ARG A 148 7.69 -13.16 -14.00
CA ARG A 148 7.58 -14.41 -14.75
C ARG A 148 6.34 -15.20 -14.36
N GLU A 149 5.91 -15.16 -13.10
CA GLU A 149 4.76 -15.91 -12.62
C GLU A 149 3.47 -15.28 -13.14
N LEU A 150 3.37 -13.94 -13.12
CA LEU A 150 2.25 -13.23 -13.73
C LEU A 150 2.17 -13.47 -15.24
N THR A 151 3.31 -13.57 -15.93
CA THR A 151 3.36 -13.92 -17.35
C THR A 151 2.78 -15.33 -17.60
N LEU A 152 3.11 -16.31 -16.75
CA LEU A 152 2.57 -17.67 -16.83
C LEU A 152 1.06 -17.70 -16.56
N GLU A 153 0.58 -16.83 -15.68
CA GLU A 153 -0.84 -16.59 -15.39
C GLU A 153 -1.54 -15.68 -16.43
N LYS A 154 -0.88 -15.45 -17.58
CA LYS A 154 -1.39 -14.73 -18.75
C LYS A 154 -1.68 -13.25 -18.52
N PHE A 155 -1.09 -12.62 -17.51
CA PHE A 155 -1.12 -11.17 -17.35
C PHE A 155 -0.18 -10.51 -18.36
N ASN A 156 -0.69 -10.23 -19.56
CA ASN A 156 0.11 -9.78 -20.68
C ASN A 156 -0.27 -8.36 -21.15
N LEU A 157 0.69 -7.45 -21.08
CA LEU A 157 0.54 -6.06 -21.56
C LEU A 157 0.32 -5.96 -23.08
N GLN A 158 0.63 -7.01 -23.84
CA GLN A 158 0.45 -7.04 -25.29
C GLN A 158 -0.98 -7.37 -25.73
N ASP A 159 -1.84 -7.78 -24.80
CA ASP A 159 -3.25 -8.03 -25.06
C ASP A 159 -3.96 -6.74 -25.53
N GLU A 160 -4.73 -6.83 -26.61
CA GLU A 160 -5.43 -5.68 -27.21
C GLU A 160 -6.39 -5.01 -26.22
N VAL A 161 -7.04 -5.78 -25.33
CA VAL A 161 -7.95 -5.22 -24.33
C VAL A 161 -7.18 -4.35 -23.32
N ILE A 162 -5.99 -4.78 -22.92
CA ILE A 162 -5.14 -4.03 -21.98
C ILE A 162 -4.58 -2.79 -22.66
N LYS A 163 -4.04 -2.91 -23.88
CA LYS A 163 -3.54 -1.76 -24.65
C LYS A 163 -4.60 -0.68 -24.80
N GLN A 164 -5.79 -1.05 -25.28
CA GLN A 164 -6.90 -0.10 -25.45
C GLN A 164 -7.34 0.56 -24.14
N SER A 165 -7.34 -0.21 -23.04
CA SER A 165 -7.69 0.31 -21.72
C SER A 165 -6.66 1.31 -21.21
N LEU A 166 -5.37 1.04 -21.41
CA LEU A 166 -4.27 1.94 -21.04
C LEU A 166 -4.24 3.19 -21.92
N ASP A 167 -4.44 3.07 -23.24
CA ASP A 167 -4.52 4.21 -24.16
C ASP A 167 -5.66 5.15 -23.76
N THR A 168 -6.84 4.57 -23.48
CA THR A 168 -8.00 5.33 -22.98
C THR A 168 -7.70 6.01 -21.66
N PHE A 169 -7.01 5.33 -20.75
CA PHE A 169 -6.60 5.89 -19.45
C PHE A 169 -5.67 7.08 -19.63
N HIS A 170 -4.64 6.99 -20.48
CA HIS A 170 -3.69 8.08 -20.72
C HIS A 170 -4.39 9.30 -21.34
N GLN A 171 -5.19 9.09 -22.39
CA GLN A 171 -5.92 10.17 -23.05
C GLN A 171 -6.85 10.91 -22.08
N ARG A 172 -7.59 10.16 -21.24
CA ARG A 172 -8.52 10.76 -20.27
C ARG A 172 -7.81 11.42 -19.08
N THR A 173 -6.71 10.85 -18.62
CA THR A 173 -5.89 11.42 -17.55
C THR A 173 -5.25 12.74 -17.99
N GLU A 174 -4.76 12.80 -19.22
CA GLU A 174 -4.23 14.04 -19.80
C GLU A 174 -5.32 15.12 -19.91
N ALA A 175 -6.49 14.75 -20.45
CA ALA A 175 -7.63 15.65 -20.62
C ALA A 175 -8.34 16.03 -19.31
N ALA A 176 -8.06 15.37 -18.19
CA ALA A 176 -8.74 15.60 -16.92
C ALA A 176 -8.56 17.04 -16.44
N SER A 177 -9.67 17.68 -16.06
CA SER A 177 -9.73 19.08 -15.63
C SER A 177 -9.90 19.24 -14.13
N LYS A 178 -10.28 18.16 -13.45
CA LYS A 178 -10.52 18.10 -12.00
C LYS A 178 -10.27 16.69 -11.46
N PRO A 179 -10.01 16.53 -10.14
CA PRO A 179 -9.76 15.21 -9.53
C PRO A 179 -10.88 14.19 -9.73
N ALA A 180 -12.14 14.64 -9.86
CA ALA A 180 -13.26 13.75 -10.13
C ALA A 180 -13.15 13.04 -11.50
N ASP A 181 -12.54 13.68 -12.50
CA ASP A 181 -12.34 13.07 -13.82
C ASP A 181 -11.28 11.94 -13.73
N LEU A 182 -10.26 12.14 -12.89
CA LEU A 182 -9.23 11.13 -12.61
C LEU A 182 -9.84 9.91 -11.89
N LEU A 183 -10.65 10.12 -10.86
CA LEU A 183 -11.34 9.04 -10.14
C LEU A 183 -12.24 8.21 -11.07
N LEU A 184 -12.95 8.86 -12.01
CA LEU A 184 -13.76 8.15 -13.00
C LEU A 184 -12.90 7.32 -13.96
N THR A 185 -11.79 7.88 -14.42
CA THR A 185 -10.85 7.23 -15.34
C THR A 185 -10.16 6.04 -14.67
N GLU A 186 -9.71 6.20 -13.43
CA GLU A 186 -9.21 5.13 -12.56
C GLU A 186 -10.23 4.00 -12.41
N ALA A 187 -11.46 4.32 -12.00
CA ALA A 187 -12.47 3.30 -11.73
C ALA A 187 -12.81 2.46 -12.97
N GLN A 188 -12.79 3.10 -14.16
CA GLN A 188 -12.98 2.41 -15.44
C GLN A 188 -11.82 1.46 -15.75
N LEU A 189 -10.57 1.91 -15.60
CA LEU A 189 -9.41 1.06 -15.82
C LEU A 189 -9.40 -0.12 -14.84
N THR A 190 -9.56 0.12 -13.54
CA THR A 190 -9.57 -0.94 -12.53
C THR A 190 -10.67 -1.96 -12.79
N LYS A 191 -11.86 -1.54 -13.26
CA LYS A 191 -12.93 -2.47 -13.67
C LYS A 191 -12.52 -3.32 -14.87
N ALA A 192 -11.83 -2.75 -15.86
CA ALA A 192 -11.30 -3.50 -16.99
C ALA A 192 -10.22 -4.50 -16.55
N LEU A 193 -9.32 -4.10 -15.64
CA LEU A 193 -8.29 -4.98 -15.07
C LEU A 193 -8.89 -6.13 -14.26
N TYR A 194 -9.92 -5.89 -13.44
CA TYR A 194 -10.64 -6.97 -12.76
C TYR A 194 -11.27 -7.96 -13.73
N LYS A 195 -11.92 -7.46 -14.79
CA LYS A 195 -12.50 -8.34 -15.82
C LYS A 195 -11.42 -9.17 -16.51
N TYR A 196 -10.27 -8.56 -16.82
CA TYR A 196 -9.14 -9.24 -17.43
C TYR A 196 -8.56 -10.34 -16.53
N ALA A 197 -8.28 -10.01 -15.26
CA ALA A 197 -7.79 -10.95 -14.27
C ALA A 197 -8.78 -12.11 -14.05
N ALA A 198 -10.06 -11.80 -13.93
CA ALA A 198 -11.13 -12.77 -13.78
C ALA A 198 -11.19 -13.76 -14.96
N ASN A 199 -11.09 -13.27 -16.19
CA ASN A 199 -11.08 -14.11 -17.38
C ASN A 199 -9.83 -15.02 -17.42
N ASN A 200 -8.66 -14.48 -17.09
CA ASN A 200 -7.40 -15.25 -17.10
C ASN A 200 -7.37 -16.37 -16.05
N THR A 201 -8.10 -16.20 -14.96
CA THR A 201 -8.11 -17.10 -13.80
C THR A 201 -9.37 -17.95 -13.67
N GLY A 202 -10.27 -17.91 -14.66
CA GLY A 202 -11.49 -18.73 -14.70
C GLY A 202 -12.60 -18.28 -13.74
N LYS A 203 -12.62 -16.99 -13.39
CA LYS A 203 -13.62 -16.34 -12.51
C LYS A 203 -14.57 -15.41 -13.30
N GLU A 204 -15.01 -15.85 -14.48
CA GLU A 204 -15.89 -15.06 -15.34
C GLU A 204 -17.14 -14.56 -14.60
N GLY A 205 -17.54 -13.31 -14.87
CA GLY A 205 -18.67 -12.67 -14.18
C GLY A 205 -18.33 -12.07 -12.80
N PHE A 206 -17.05 -12.03 -12.41
CA PHE A 206 -16.60 -11.36 -11.21
C PHE A 206 -17.17 -9.93 -11.10
N THR A 207 -17.68 -9.60 -9.91
CA THR A 207 -18.11 -8.25 -9.55
C THR A 207 -17.42 -7.87 -8.24
N ARG A 208 -16.78 -6.70 -8.21
CA ARG A 208 -16.10 -6.22 -7.02
C ARG A 208 -17.12 -5.88 -5.92
N GLN A 209 -16.96 -6.47 -4.76
CA GLN A 209 -17.74 -6.23 -3.55
C GLN A 209 -16.80 -5.76 -2.44
N HIS A 210 -16.93 -4.49 -2.05
CA HIS A 210 -16.11 -3.88 -0.99
C HIS A 210 -16.55 -4.29 0.41
N GLN A 211 -17.80 -4.75 0.56
CA GLN A 211 -18.31 -5.32 1.80
C GLN A 211 -18.76 -6.75 1.48
N PRO A 212 -18.05 -7.76 2.01
CA PRO A 212 -18.41 -9.15 1.76
C PRO A 212 -19.81 -9.43 2.34
N ASP A 213 -20.71 -9.97 1.53
CA ASP A 213 -21.93 -10.57 2.04
C ASP A 213 -21.56 -11.87 2.77
N LYS A 214 -21.94 -12.00 4.04
CA LYS A 214 -21.69 -13.20 4.85
C LYS A 214 -22.24 -14.49 4.22
N LYS A 215 -23.11 -14.38 3.21
CA LYS A 215 -23.74 -15.51 2.51
C LYS A 215 -23.04 -15.93 1.22
N CYS A 216 -22.12 -15.14 0.67
CA CYS A 216 -21.45 -15.43 -0.60
C CYS A 216 -19.94 -15.18 -0.48
N THR A 217 -19.17 -16.24 -0.23
CA THR A 217 -17.72 -16.19 -0.07
C THR A 217 -17.03 -16.28 -1.43
N ASP A 218 -16.72 -15.13 -2.01
CA ASP A 218 -15.83 -15.04 -3.16
C ASP A 218 -14.40 -14.71 -2.70
N LYS A 219 -13.52 -15.72 -2.70
CA LYS A 219 -12.12 -15.61 -2.28
C LYS A 219 -11.37 -14.47 -2.99
N ALA A 220 -11.69 -14.18 -4.25
CA ALA A 220 -11.03 -13.08 -4.96
C ALA A 220 -11.37 -11.73 -4.31
N ASN A 221 -12.62 -11.51 -3.90
CA ASN A 221 -13.02 -10.30 -3.18
C ASN A 221 -12.35 -10.21 -1.79
N ASP A 222 -12.26 -11.32 -1.07
CA ASP A 222 -11.61 -11.39 0.24
C ASP A 222 -10.10 -11.07 0.13
N PHE A 223 -9.41 -11.65 -0.85
CA PHE A 223 -7.99 -11.38 -1.10
C PHE A 223 -7.74 -9.96 -1.60
N LEU A 224 -8.60 -9.40 -2.45
CA LEU A 224 -8.52 -7.99 -2.81
C LEU A 224 -8.69 -7.08 -1.61
N ASN A 225 -9.61 -7.39 -0.69
CA ASN A 225 -9.74 -6.64 0.55
C ASN A 225 -8.45 -6.77 1.37
N HIS A 226 -8.03 -7.99 1.71
CA HIS A 226 -6.84 -8.25 2.53
C HIS A 226 -5.58 -7.58 1.96
N GLY A 227 -5.33 -7.73 0.66
CA GLY A 227 -4.17 -7.15 -0.01
C GLY A 227 -4.20 -5.62 -0.03
N ASN A 228 -5.38 -5.01 -0.11
CA ASN A 228 -5.50 -3.55 0.00
C ASN A 228 -5.05 -3.05 1.39
N TYR A 229 -5.38 -3.75 2.48
CA TYR A 229 -4.89 -3.38 3.82
C TYR A 229 -3.36 -3.45 3.91
N LEU A 230 -2.73 -4.44 3.27
CA LEU A 230 -1.27 -4.51 3.17
C LEU A 230 -0.71 -3.32 2.36
N ALA A 231 -1.34 -2.94 1.24
CA ALA A 231 -0.92 -1.77 0.48
C ALA A 231 -1.11 -0.46 1.29
N TYR A 232 -2.20 -0.32 2.04
CA TYR A 232 -2.43 0.82 2.93
C TYR A 232 -1.37 0.92 4.03
N GLY A 233 -0.93 -0.22 4.58
CA GLY A 233 0.16 -0.25 5.54
C GLY A 233 1.47 0.28 4.97
N LEU A 234 1.87 -0.15 3.77
CA LEU A 234 3.06 0.38 3.10
C LEU A 234 2.94 1.88 2.82
N ALA A 235 1.80 2.32 2.30
CA ALA A 235 1.53 3.72 2.03
C ALA A 235 1.58 4.60 3.30
N ALA A 236 0.94 4.14 4.39
CA ALA A 236 0.97 4.83 5.67
C ALA A 236 2.39 4.95 6.23
N SER A 237 3.20 3.88 6.08
CA SER A 237 4.61 3.86 6.49
C SER A 237 5.46 4.81 5.65
N CYS A 238 5.30 4.81 4.32
CA CYS A 238 5.97 5.73 3.41
C CYS A 238 5.73 7.19 3.83
N LEU A 239 4.46 7.57 3.98
CA LEU A 239 4.08 8.93 4.36
C LEU A 239 4.61 9.32 5.75
N TRP A 240 4.55 8.40 6.72
CA TRP A 240 5.09 8.65 8.06
C TRP A 240 6.61 8.85 8.02
N VAL A 241 7.35 8.00 7.31
CA VAL A 241 8.81 8.11 7.20
C VAL A 241 9.22 9.43 6.52
N LEU A 242 8.47 9.90 5.53
CA LEU A 242 8.70 11.19 4.87
C LEU A 242 8.15 12.40 5.65
N GLY A 243 7.46 12.18 6.78
CA GLY A 243 6.90 13.27 7.58
C GLY A 243 5.67 13.95 6.97
N ILE A 244 4.99 13.32 6.01
CA ILE A 244 3.81 13.87 5.33
C ILE A 244 2.53 13.36 6.04
N PRO A 245 1.67 14.24 6.57
CA PRO A 245 0.43 13.82 7.20
C PRO A 245 -0.54 13.18 6.21
N HIS A 246 -1.20 12.11 6.63
CA HIS A 246 -2.09 11.28 5.80
C HIS A 246 -3.33 12.03 5.27
N GLY A 247 -3.62 13.23 5.77
CA GLY A 247 -4.79 14.03 5.37
C GLY A 247 -4.62 14.85 4.09
N PHE A 248 -3.40 15.03 3.58
CA PHE A 248 -3.10 15.91 2.45
C PHE A 248 -3.18 15.18 1.10
N ALA A 249 -4.33 14.56 0.84
CA ALA A 249 -4.60 13.83 -0.40
C ALA A 249 -4.60 14.75 -1.63
N VAL A 250 -4.17 14.20 -2.77
CA VAL A 250 -4.15 14.90 -4.06
C VAL A 250 -5.33 14.49 -4.95
N MET A 251 -5.86 13.28 -4.75
CA MET A 251 -6.91 12.71 -5.60
C MET A 251 -8.14 12.27 -4.79
N HIS A 252 -7.99 11.33 -3.85
CA HIS A 252 -9.10 10.87 -3.00
C HIS A 252 -9.65 12.03 -2.16
N GLY A 253 -10.98 12.14 -2.11
CA GLY A 253 -11.68 13.37 -1.69
C GLY A 253 -11.27 13.92 -0.31
N LYS A 254 -11.34 15.25 -0.18
CA LYS A 254 -10.94 16.03 1.00
C LYS A 254 -11.66 15.63 2.31
N THR A 255 -12.78 14.90 2.22
CA THR A 255 -13.60 14.50 3.36
C THR A 255 -13.30 13.09 3.88
N ARG A 256 -12.54 12.28 3.12
CA ARG A 256 -12.09 10.97 3.60
C ARG A 256 -10.84 11.19 4.46
N ARG A 257 -10.95 10.92 5.76
CA ARG A 257 -9.80 10.98 6.67
C ARG A 257 -8.72 10.00 6.20
N GLY A 258 -7.46 10.45 6.23
CA GLY A 258 -6.34 9.64 5.75
C GLY A 258 -6.31 9.39 4.24
N ALA A 259 -7.03 10.19 3.43
CA ALA A 259 -7.18 9.98 1.99
C ALA A 259 -5.85 9.79 1.22
N LEU A 260 -4.74 10.40 1.67
CA LEU A 260 -3.44 10.27 1.00
C LEU A 260 -2.86 8.86 1.10
N VAL A 261 -3.23 8.08 2.13
CA VAL A 261 -2.85 6.67 2.23
C VAL A 261 -3.42 5.86 1.06
N PHE A 262 -4.63 6.20 0.61
CA PHE A 262 -5.25 5.55 -0.54
C PHE A 262 -4.58 5.96 -1.84
N ASP A 263 -4.36 7.28 -2.04
CA ASP A 263 -3.63 7.80 -3.20
C ASP A 263 -2.27 7.10 -3.40
N VAL A 264 -1.49 6.93 -2.32
CA VAL A 264 -0.19 6.25 -2.36
C VAL A 264 -0.34 4.74 -2.53
N ALA A 265 -1.33 4.10 -1.91
CA ALA A 265 -1.55 2.66 -2.07
C ALA A 265 -1.96 2.28 -3.51
N ASP A 266 -2.70 3.15 -4.20
CA ASP A 266 -3.13 2.91 -5.59
C ASP A 266 -1.97 2.84 -6.58
N LEU A 267 -0.78 3.35 -6.22
CA LEU A 267 0.44 3.19 -7.00
C LEU A 267 0.80 1.72 -7.26
N ILE A 268 0.44 0.80 -6.35
CA ILE A 268 0.87 -0.61 -6.42
C ILE A 268 -0.27 -1.62 -6.47
N LYS A 269 -1.49 -1.23 -6.06
CA LYS A 269 -2.62 -2.16 -5.88
C LYS A 269 -2.95 -2.93 -7.16
N ASP A 270 -3.08 -2.23 -8.28
CA ASP A 270 -3.46 -2.88 -9.55
C ASP A 270 -2.30 -3.68 -10.15
N ALA A 271 -1.06 -3.30 -9.84
CA ALA A 271 0.13 -3.98 -10.33
C ALA A 271 0.40 -5.31 -9.62
N ILE A 272 0.17 -5.37 -8.30
CA ILE A 272 0.55 -6.51 -7.46
C ILE A 272 -0.67 -7.15 -6.78
N VAL A 273 -1.45 -6.38 -6.01
CA VAL A 273 -2.54 -6.93 -5.21
C VAL A 273 -3.61 -7.55 -6.10
N LEU A 274 -4.01 -6.84 -7.16
CA LEU A 274 -5.04 -7.28 -8.09
C LEU A 274 -4.69 -8.64 -8.73
N PRO A 275 -3.59 -8.81 -9.47
CA PRO A 275 -3.33 -10.09 -10.14
C PRO A 275 -3.20 -11.25 -9.13
N TRP A 276 -2.44 -11.06 -8.05
CA TRP A 276 -2.21 -12.10 -7.06
C TRP A 276 -3.48 -12.51 -6.30
N ALA A 277 -4.43 -11.58 -6.08
CA ALA A 277 -5.71 -11.93 -5.48
C ALA A 277 -6.50 -12.94 -6.35
N PHE A 278 -6.45 -12.79 -7.68
CA PHE A 278 -7.11 -13.72 -8.58
C PHE A 278 -6.35 -15.04 -8.72
N VAL A 279 -5.02 -14.99 -8.82
CA VAL A 279 -4.17 -16.20 -8.91
C VAL A 279 -4.33 -17.05 -7.66
N CYS A 280 -4.16 -16.48 -6.46
CA CYS A 280 -4.33 -17.22 -5.21
C CYS A 280 -5.77 -17.71 -5.02
N ALA A 281 -6.78 -16.96 -5.50
CA ALA A 281 -8.18 -17.42 -5.46
C ALA A 281 -8.43 -18.62 -6.38
N LYS A 282 -7.81 -18.65 -7.57
CA LYS A 282 -7.82 -19.81 -8.49
C LYS A 282 -7.15 -21.02 -7.87
N GLU A 283 -6.04 -20.82 -7.16
CA GLU A 283 -5.30 -21.88 -6.44
C GLU A 283 -5.96 -22.30 -5.13
N ASN A 284 -7.06 -21.65 -4.75
CA ASN A 284 -7.78 -21.88 -3.51
C ASN A 284 -6.90 -21.72 -2.25
N ALA A 285 -5.92 -20.80 -2.31
CA ALA A 285 -5.01 -20.51 -1.21
C ALA A 285 -5.77 -20.14 0.08
N SER A 286 -5.08 -20.25 1.21
CA SER A 286 -5.47 -19.66 2.48
C SER A 286 -5.11 -18.16 2.52
N GLU A 287 -5.73 -17.42 3.43
CA GLU A 287 -5.41 -15.99 3.66
C GLU A 287 -3.95 -15.79 4.11
N GLN A 288 -3.39 -16.75 4.83
CA GLN A 288 -1.98 -16.71 5.23
C GLN A 288 -1.03 -16.89 4.04
N GLU A 289 -1.31 -17.84 3.14
CA GLU A 289 -0.53 -18.06 1.91
C GLU A 289 -0.64 -16.84 0.99
N PHE A 290 -1.84 -16.30 0.79
CA PHE A 290 -2.03 -15.07 0.02
C PHE A 290 -1.24 -13.88 0.60
N ARG A 291 -1.28 -13.69 1.92
CA ARG A 291 -0.49 -12.63 2.57
C ARG A 291 1.01 -12.83 2.34
N GLN A 292 1.52 -14.06 2.47
CA GLN A 292 2.93 -14.34 2.21
C GLN A 292 3.31 -14.04 0.76
N GLN A 293 2.47 -14.43 -0.21
CA GLN A 293 2.68 -14.13 -1.62
C GLN A 293 2.74 -12.62 -1.89
N ILE A 294 1.80 -11.84 -1.33
CA ILE A 294 1.79 -10.38 -1.50
C ILE A 294 3.03 -9.73 -0.87
N LEU A 295 3.45 -10.15 0.33
CA LEU A 295 4.64 -9.60 0.96
C LEU A 295 5.90 -9.92 0.17
N GLN A 296 6.00 -11.13 -0.37
CA GLN A 296 7.10 -11.52 -1.25
C GLN A 296 7.11 -10.65 -2.52
N ALA A 297 5.96 -10.48 -3.18
CA ALA A 297 5.84 -9.65 -4.37
C ALA A 297 6.17 -8.16 -4.08
N PHE A 298 5.78 -7.62 -2.92
CA PHE A 298 6.17 -6.27 -2.52
C PHE A 298 7.68 -6.09 -2.38
N ILE A 299 8.38 -7.10 -1.85
CA ILE A 299 9.84 -7.08 -1.71
C ILE A 299 10.52 -7.20 -3.07
N GLU A 300 10.12 -8.19 -3.87
CA GLU A 300 10.70 -8.47 -5.19
C GLU A 300 10.58 -7.28 -6.14
N HIS A 301 9.41 -6.63 -6.14
CA HIS A 301 9.14 -5.49 -7.00
C HIS A 301 9.49 -4.14 -6.38
N LYS A 302 10.08 -4.15 -5.18
CA LYS A 302 10.52 -2.96 -4.43
C LYS A 302 9.40 -1.92 -4.26
N ALA A 303 8.21 -2.39 -3.88
CA ALA A 303 7.00 -1.57 -3.82
C ALA A 303 7.14 -0.35 -2.89
N LEU A 304 7.76 -0.52 -1.72
CA LEU A 304 7.96 0.57 -0.77
C LEU A 304 9.03 1.57 -1.23
N ASP A 305 10.12 1.11 -1.87
CA ASP A 305 11.10 2.01 -2.51
C ASP A 305 10.40 2.88 -3.57
N PHE A 306 9.58 2.25 -4.43
CA PHE A 306 8.84 2.96 -5.46
C PHE A 306 7.86 4.01 -4.90
N MET A 307 7.15 3.70 -3.80
CA MET A 307 6.32 4.67 -3.11
C MET A 307 7.14 5.85 -2.59
N PHE A 308 8.31 5.58 -1.98
CA PHE A 308 9.21 6.65 -1.52
C PHE A 308 9.63 7.55 -2.67
N ASP A 309 10.18 6.98 -3.74
CA ASP A 309 10.68 7.74 -4.89
C ASP A 309 9.56 8.60 -5.51
N THR A 310 8.38 8.01 -5.70
CA THR A 310 7.23 8.73 -6.27
C THR A 310 6.79 9.89 -5.37
N VAL A 311 6.65 9.67 -4.06
CA VAL A 311 6.21 10.71 -3.13
C VAL A 311 7.29 11.79 -2.99
N LYS A 312 8.59 11.43 -2.96
CA LYS A 312 9.70 12.39 -2.95
C LYS A 312 9.68 13.26 -4.20
N HIS A 313 9.52 12.66 -5.38
CA HIS A 313 9.47 13.36 -6.66
C HIS A 313 8.31 14.36 -6.73
N VAL A 314 7.12 13.96 -6.28
CA VAL A 314 5.95 14.85 -6.23
C VAL A 314 6.12 15.97 -5.20
N ALA A 315 6.75 15.69 -4.05
CA ALA A 315 6.98 16.67 -3.00
C ALA A 315 7.98 17.75 -3.43
N LEU A 316 9.05 17.35 -4.12
CA LEU A 316 10.21 18.19 -4.45
C LEU A 316 10.61 17.99 -5.93
N PRO A 317 9.80 18.45 -6.89
CA PRO A 317 10.13 18.33 -8.31
C PRO A 317 11.37 19.18 -8.62
N GLY A 318 12.51 18.54 -8.89
CA GLY A 318 13.76 19.20 -9.29
C GLY A 318 15.02 18.78 -8.50
N LYS A 319 14.88 18.19 -7.31
CA LYS A 319 16.05 17.77 -6.51
C LYS A 319 16.79 16.56 -7.13
N GLU A 320 16.06 15.71 -7.84
CA GLU A 320 16.63 14.54 -8.53
C GLU A 320 17.43 14.89 -9.79
N GLU A 321 17.16 16.02 -10.45
CA GLU A 321 17.96 16.48 -11.59
C GLU A 321 19.34 16.97 -11.12
N GLU A 322 19.39 17.72 -10.00
CA GLU A 322 20.66 18.14 -9.38
C GLU A 322 21.49 16.95 -8.88
N GLU A 323 20.87 15.92 -8.29
CA GLU A 323 21.56 14.70 -7.86
C GLU A 323 22.03 13.82 -9.04
N ARG A 324 21.28 13.76 -10.15
CA ARG A 324 21.69 13.02 -11.36
C ARG A 324 22.80 13.73 -12.14
N GLU A 325 22.80 15.05 -12.20
CA GLU A 325 23.87 15.84 -12.82
C GLU A 325 25.16 15.80 -11.99
N ALA A 326 25.06 15.81 -10.66
CA ALA A 326 26.21 15.64 -9.77
C ALA A 326 26.88 14.26 -9.88
N HIS A 327 26.15 13.21 -10.28
CA HIS A 327 26.69 11.86 -10.51
C HIS A 327 27.35 11.65 -11.89
N GLN A 328 27.26 12.62 -12.80
CA GLN A 328 27.89 12.57 -14.13
C GLN A 328 29.17 13.42 -14.26
N LEU A 329 29.58 14.11 -13.17
CA LEU A 329 30.80 14.89 -13.06
C LEU A 329 31.84 14.21 -12.15
#